data_AF-A0A928RXW2-F1
#
_entry.id   AF-A0A928RXW2-F1
#
_cell.length_a   1.000
_cell.length_b   1.000
_cell.length_c   1.000
_cell.angle_alpha   90.00
_cell.angle_beta   90.00
_cell.angle_gamma   90.00
#
_symmetry.space_group_name_H-M   'P 1'
#
loop_
_entity.id
_entity.type
_entity.pdbx_description
1 polymer ?
#
loop_
_entity_poly.entity_id
_entity_poly.type
_entity_poly.pdbx_seq_one_letter_code
_entity_poly.pdbx_strand_id
1 'polypeptide(L)'
;MDKSFIFAVLAALVWGLAPAFEKVGLKGPIDPFLGVFIRTIPIAAIVVAGVFFMGRMGEVANIDLRSALFLAAGGVLAGLLGQFAFYSALKAGEASVVVPVAATYPLVALFVSVLFLGEAFTLQKLAGIALVVGGVVLLK
;
A
#
# COMPACT_ATOMS: atom_id res chain seq x y z
N MET A 1 18.96 0.15 -15.94
CA MET A 1 17.96 0.18 -14.84
C MET A 1 16.78 -0.66 -15.27
N ASP A 2 16.38 -1.66 -14.49
CA ASP A 2 15.26 -2.54 -14.84
C ASP A 2 13.93 -1.76 -14.85
N LYS A 3 12.99 -2.14 -15.71
CA LYS A 3 11.64 -1.54 -15.79
C LYS A 3 10.93 -1.59 -14.44
N SER A 4 11.09 -2.69 -13.70
CA SER A 4 10.53 -2.86 -12.35
C SER A 4 10.98 -1.74 -11.41
N PHE A 5 12.26 -1.37 -11.46
CA PHE A 5 12.85 -0.34 -10.62
C PHE A 5 12.33 1.05 -10.99
N ILE A 6 12.15 1.35 -12.28
CA ILE A 6 11.54 2.61 -12.74
C ILE A 6 10.13 2.77 -12.17
N PHE A 7 9.29 1.74 -12.27
CA PHE A 7 7.93 1.78 -11.73
C PHE A 7 7.90 1.88 -10.21
N ALA A 8 8.84 1.22 -9.51
CA ALA A 8 8.95 1.32 -8.06
C ALA A 8 9.33 2.75 -7.60
N VAL A 9 10.26 3.41 -8.29
CA VAL A 9 10.63 4.80 -8.00
C VAL A 9 9.46 5.75 -8.26
N LEU A 10 8.75 5.58 -9.39
CA LEU A 10 7.57 6.37 -9.69
C LEU A 10 6.48 6.16 -8.62
N ALA A 11 6.26 4.92 -8.19
CA ALA A 11 5.33 4.61 -7.11
C ALA A 11 5.74 5.32 -5.82
N ALA A 12 7.02 5.29 -5.43
CA ALA A 12 7.52 5.98 -4.24
C ALA A 12 7.29 7.50 -4.30
N LEU A 13 7.51 8.14 -5.46
CA LEU A 13 7.26 9.57 -5.64
C LEU A 13 5.77 9.91 -5.47
N VAL A 14 4.88 9.15 -6.10
CA VAL A 14 3.42 9.38 -6.03
C VAL A 14 2.90 9.09 -4.63
N TRP A 15 3.32 7.97 -4.03
CA TRP A 15 2.92 7.58 -2.67
C TRP A 15 3.47 8.51 -1.60
N GLY A 16 4.61 9.17 -1.83
CA GLY A 16 5.14 10.19 -0.91
C GLY A 16 4.24 11.41 -0.76
N LEU A 17 3.43 11.73 -1.77
CA LEU A 17 2.51 12.88 -1.74
C LEU A 17 1.22 12.56 -0.96
N ALA A 18 0.73 11.33 -1.05
CA ALA A 18 -0.59 10.96 -0.53
C ALA A 18 -0.77 11.24 0.98
N PRO A 19 0.17 10.86 1.88
CA PRO A 19 0.00 11.10 3.31
C PRO A 19 -0.20 12.56 3.70
N ALA A 20 0.30 13.52 2.90
CA ALA A 20 0.08 14.94 3.15
C ALA A 20 -1.40 15.31 2.98
N PHE A 21 -2.03 14.90 1.88
CA PHE A 21 -3.45 15.10 1.62
C PHE A 21 -4.31 14.34 2.64
N GLU A 22 -3.94 13.08 2.94
CA GLU A 22 -4.66 12.23 3.88
C GLU A 22 -4.61 12.81 5.31
N LYS A 23 -3.45 13.30 5.76
CA LYS A 23 -3.30 13.97 7.05
C LYS A 23 -4.17 15.23 7.12
N VAL A 24 -4.19 16.05 6.07
CA VAL A 24 -5.05 17.25 6.01
C VAL A 24 -6.53 16.87 6.09
N GLY A 25 -6.98 15.85 5.35
CA GLY A 25 -8.36 15.37 5.41
C GLY A 25 -8.76 14.83 6.78
N LEU A 26 -7.84 14.16 7.48
CA LEU A 26 -8.08 13.58 8.81
C LEU A 26 -7.99 14.57 9.97
N LYS A 27 -7.56 15.82 9.75
CA LYS A 27 -7.55 16.86 10.81
C LYS A 27 -8.95 17.19 11.33
N GLY A 28 -9.98 17.01 10.50
CA GLY A 28 -11.36 17.26 10.87
C GLY A 28 -11.96 16.18 11.79
N PRO A 29 -13.29 16.23 12.02
CA PRO A 29 -13.99 15.26 12.86
C PRO A 29 -14.11 13.86 12.21
N ILE A 30 -13.59 13.68 11.00
CA ILE A 30 -13.71 12.43 10.23
C ILE A 30 -13.00 11.28 10.95
N ASP A 31 -13.74 10.26 11.32
CA ASP A 31 -13.21 9.00 11.83
C ASP A 31 -12.31 8.30 10.78
N PRO A 32 -11.19 7.64 11.16
CA PRO A 32 -10.31 6.95 10.22
C PRO A 32 -11.01 5.96 9.29
N PHE A 33 -11.99 5.19 9.78
CA PHE A 33 -12.75 4.25 8.96
C PHE A 33 -13.62 4.98 7.92
N LEU A 34 -14.26 6.09 8.32
CA LEU A 34 -14.95 6.97 7.38
C LEU A 34 -13.99 7.59 6.35
N GLY A 35 -12.75 7.90 6.75
CA GLY A 35 -11.70 8.33 5.83
C GLY A 35 -11.39 7.27 4.76
N VAL A 36 -11.25 6.00 5.16
CA VAL A 36 -11.05 4.88 4.23
C VAL A 36 -12.23 4.74 3.27
N PHE A 37 -13.46 4.87 3.78
CA PHE A 37 -14.67 4.84 2.97
C PHE A 37 -14.67 5.96 1.91
N ILE A 38 -14.47 7.22 2.34
CA ILE A 38 -14.51 8.39 1.45
C ILE A 38 -13.46 8.29 0.35
N ARG A 39 -12.22 7.88 0.66
CA ARG A 39 -11.18 7.75 -0.38
C ARG A 39 -11.46 6.65 -1.39
N THR A 40 -12.21 5.63 -1.00
CA THR A 40 -12.44 4.44 -1.84
C THR A 40 -13.45 4.71 -2.95
N ILE A 41 -14.45 5.55 -2.70
CA ILE A 41 -15.51 5.89 -3.66
C ILE A 41 -14.95 6.42 -5.00
N PRO A 42 -14.14 7.51 -5.05
CA PRO A 42 -13.65 8.04 -6.31
C PRO A 42 -12.70 7.06 -7.00
N ILE A 43 -11.87 6.32 -6.24
CA ILE A 43 -10.96 5.31 -6.80
C ILE A 43 -11.75 4.21 -7.50
N ALA A 44 -12.77 3.65 -6.84
CA ALA A 44 -13.62 2.61 -7.40
C ALA A 44 -14.34 3.09 -8.67
N ALA A 45 -14.89 4.30 -8.64
CA ALA A 45 -15.55 4.90 -9.80
C ALA A 45 -14.61 5.04 -11.00
N ILE A 46 -13.39 5.56 -10.78
CA ILE A 46 -12.38 5.76 -11.83
C ILE A 46 -11.90 4.42 -12.39
N VAL A 47 -11.66 3.42 -11.54
CA VAL A 47 -11.22 2.08 -11.98
C VAL A 47 -12.30 1.39 -12.81
N VAL A 48 -13.56 1.42 -12.35
CA VAL A 48 -14.69 0.84 -13.10
C VAL A 48 -14.88 1.55 -14.44
N ALA A 49 -14.85 2.88 -14.45
CA ALA A 49 -14.93 3.66 -15.68
C ALA A 49 -13.77 3.31 -16.64
N GLY A 50 -12.54 3.18 -16.11
CA GLY A 50 -11.38 2.80 -16.91
C GLY A 50 -11.54 1.43 -17.59
N VAL A 51 -11.95 0.40 -16.85
CA VAL A 51 -12.17 -0.94 -17.42
C VAL A 51 -13.30 -0.92 -18.46
N PHE A 52 -14.35 -0.15 -18.19
CA PHE A 52 -15.45 0.07 -19.13
C PHE A 52 -14.97 0.73 -20.44
N PHE A 53 -14.26 1.85 -20.37
CA PHE A 53 -13.77 2.57 -21.55
C PHE A 53 -12.70 1.81 -22.34
N MET A 54 -11.93 0.94 -21.68
CA MET A 54 -11.01 0.05 -22.38
C MET A 54 -11.73 -1.09 -23.12
N GLY A 55 -13.04 -1.27 -22.93
CA GLY A 55 -13.81 -2.38 -23.52
C GLY A 55 -13.51 -3.74 -22.89
N ARG A 56 -12.91 -3.76 -21.69
CA ARG A 56 -12.36 -4.97 -21.05
C ARG A 56 -13.26 -5.57 -19.98
N MET A 57 -14.51 -5.12 -19.87
CA MET A 57 -15.48 -5.65 -18.90
C MET A 57 -15.72 -7.15 -19.09
N GLY A 58 -15.69 -7.64 -20.33
CA GLY A 58 -15.81 -9.08 -20.62
C GLY A 58 -14.63 -9.92 -20.11
N GLU A 59 -13.44 -9.33 -19.98
CA GLU A 59 -12.27 -10.03 -19.43
C GLU A 59 -12.40 -10.25 -17.92
N VAL A 60 -13.10 -9.37 -17.21
CA VAL A 60 -13.33 -9.49 -15.76
C VAL A 60 -14.09 -10.79 -15.45
N ALA A 61 -15.04 -11.17 -16.30
CA ALA A 61 -15.80 -12.41 -16.15
C ALA A 61 -14.97 -13.68 -16.38
N ASN A 62 -13.82 -13.55 -17.04
CA ASN A 62 -12.91 -14.67 -17.35
C ASN A 62 -11.79 -14.83 -16.32
N ILE A 63 -11.72 -13.97 -15.29
CA ILE A 63 -10.74 -14.10 -14.21
C ILE A 63 -11.05 -15.37 -13.41
N ASP A 64 -10.05 -16.22 -13.21
CA ASP A 64 -10.21 -17.42 -12.39
C ASP A 64 -10.46 -17.06 -10.92
N LEU A 65 -11.27 -17.89 -10.25
CA LEU A 65 -11.68 -17.65 -8.87
C LEU A 65 -10.48 -17.55 -7.91
N ARG A 66 -9.42 -18.32 -8.14
CA ARG A 66 -8.25 -18.33 -7.26
C ARG A 66 -7.53 -16.99 -7.32
N SER A 67 -7.26 -16.48 -8.52
CA SER A 67 -6.66 -15.15 -8.73
C SER A 67 -7.55 -14.05 -8.15
N ALA A 68 -8.87 -14.12 -8.39
CA ALA A 68 -9.82 -13.16 -7.84
C ALA A 68 -9.79 -13.13 -6.30
N LEU A 69 -9.73 -14.30 -5.64
CA LEU A 69 -9.67 -14.41 -4.18
C LEU A 69 -8.36 -13.85 -3.62
N PHE A 70 -7.20 -14.14 -4.23
CA PHE A 70 -5.93 -13.57 -3.77
C PHE A 70 -5.89 -12.04 -3.93
N LEU A 71 -6.41 -11.52 -5.04
CA LEU A 71 -6.50 -10.07 -5.26
C LEU A 71 -7.48 -9.40 -4.30
N ALA A 72 -8.64 -10.02 -4.05
CA ALA A 72 -9.61 -9.53 -3.08
C ALA A 72 -9.05 -9.54 -1.65
N ALA A 73 -8.39 -10.63 -1.25
CA ALA A 73 -7.72 -10.72 0.05
C ALA A 73 -6.63 -9.66 0.21
N GLY A 74 -5.80 -9.46 -0.83
CA GLY A 74 -4.82 -8.38 -0.86
C GLY A 74 -5.46 -6.99 -0.73
N GLY A 75 -6.59 -6.76 -1.40
CA GLY A 75 -7.38 -5.54 -1.30
C GLY A 75 -7.95 -5.30 0.10
N VAL A 76 -8.44 -6.34 0.79
CA VAL A 76 -8.90 -6.24 2.18
C VAL A 76 -7.74 -5.96 3.12
N LEU A 77 -6.63 -6.68 3.00
CA LEU A 77 -5.46 -6.51 3.86
C LEU A 77 -4.84 -5.11 3.71
N ALA A 78 -4.57 -4.68 2.48
CA ALA A 78 -3.90 -3.40 2.21
C ALA A 78 -4.88 -2.22 2.21
N GLY A 79 -5.98 -2.33 1.45
CA GLY A 79 -6.90 -1.23 1.19
C GLY A 79 -7.88 -0.93 2.32
N LEU A 80 -8.21 -1.92 3.15
CA LEU A 80 -9.09 -1.74 4.30
C LEU A 80 -8.32 -1.77 5.62
N LEU A 81 -7.73 -2.92 5.98
CA LEU A 81 -7.15 -3.10 7.32
C LEU A 81 -5.88 -2.26 7.51
N GLY A 82 -4.94 -2.35 6.58
CA GLY A 82 -3.71 -1.57 6.58
C GLY A 82 -3.99 -0.07 6.51
N GLN A 83 -4.91 0.34 5.63
CA GLN A 83 -5.28 1.74 5.50
C GLN A 83 -5.99 2.28 6.75
N PHE A 84 -6.88 1.51 7.38
CA PHE A 84 -7.54 1.90 8.63
C PHE A 84 -6.52 2.12 9.76
N ALA A 85 -5.59 1.17 9.93
CA ALA A 85 -4.51 1.31 10.90
C ALA A 85 -3.61 2.52 10.58
N PHE A 86 -3.25 2.71 9.31
CA PHE A 86 -2.44 3.83 8.85
C PHE A 86 -3.14 5.18 9.09
N TYR A 87 -4.43 5.31 8.79
CA TYR A 87 -5.21 6.53 9.05
C TYR A 87 -5.39 6.81 10.53
N SER A 88 -5.57 5.76 11.33
CA SER A 88 -5.67 5.91 12.78
C SER A 88 -4.35 6.46 13.36
N ALA A 89 -3.21 5.90 12.95
CA ALA A 89 -1.89 6.40 13.32
C ALA A 89 -1.63 7.81 12.78
N LEU A 90 -1.95 8.05 11.50
CA LEU A 90 -1.74 9.32 10.84
C LEU A 90 -2.59 10.43 11.46
N LYS A 91 -3.81 10.14 11.91
CA LYS A 91 -4.65 11.10 12.63
C LYS A 91 -4.03 11.45 13.98
N ALA A 92 -3.57 10.46 14.73
CA ALA A 92 -3.02 10.62 16.08
C ALA A 92 -1.59 11.19 16.14
N GLY A 93 -0.76 10.94 15.12
CA GLY A 93 0.67 11.27 15.12
C GLY A 93 1.13 12.16 13.96
N GLU A 94 2.42 12.45 13.91
CA GLU A 94 3.03 13.24 12.83
C GLU A 94 3.27 12.39 11.59
N ALA A 95 2.98 12.95 10.40
CA ALA A 95 3.20 12.25 9.14
C ALA A 95 4.68 11.90 8.91
N SER A 96 5.60 12.75 9.37
CA SER A 96 7.06 12.55 9.33
C SER A 96 7.53 11.30 10.08
N VAL A 97 6.78 10.84 11.08
CA VAL A 97 7.09 9.64 11.87
C VAL A 97 6.26 8.45 11.40
N VAL A 98 4.96 8.65 11.20
CA VAL A 98 4.02 7.57 10.83
C VAL A 98 4.35 6.99 9.47
N VAL A 99 4.69 7.82 8.48
CA VAL A 99 4.97 7.35 7.10
C VAL A 99 6.21 6.47 7.06
N PRO A 100 7.38 6.86 7.61
CA PRO A 100 8.55 5.98 7.63
C PRO A 100 8.34 4.72 8.46
N VAL A 101 7.62 4.79 9.59
CA VAL A 101 7.28 3.61 10.38
C VAL A 101 6.42 2.62 9.59
N ALA A 102 5.39 3.10 8.91
CA ALA A 102 4.57 2.25 8.03
C ALA A 102 5.39 1.67 6.86
N ALA A 103 6.39 2.41 6.37
CA ALA A 103 7.30 1.96 5.31
C ALA A 103 8.29 0.85 5.71
N THR A 104 8.22 0.33 6.95
CA THR A 104 8.98 -0.85 7.40
C THR A 104 8.34 -2.18 7.00
N TYR A 105 7.13 -2.16 6.41
CA TYR A 105 6.45 -3.36 5.91
C TYR A 105 7.27 -4.25 4.94
N PRO A 106 8.30 -3.78 4.21
CA PRO A 106 9.16 -4.65 3.42
C PRO A 106 9.82 -5.79 4.23
N LEU A 107 10.02 -5.62 5.54
CA LEU A 107 10.41 -6.72 6.44
C LEU A 107 9.43 -7.89 6.37
N VAL A 108 8.14 -7.57 6.56
CA VAL A 108 7.05 -8.53 6.55
C VAL A 108 6.90 -9.12 5.14
N ALA A 109 7.02 -8.29 4.10
CA ALA A 109 6.95 -8.74 2.72
C ALA A 109 8.06 -9.73 2.36
N LEU A 110 9.32 -9.49 2.78
CA LEU A 110 10.42 -10.42 2.57
C LEU A 110 10.17 -11.75 3.29
N PHE A 111 9.72 -11.68 4.55
CA PHE A 111 9.42 -12.89 5.31
C PHE A 111 8.33 -13.73 4.63
N VAL A 112 7.24 -13.08 4.22
CA VAL A 112 6.14 -13.73 3.49
C VAL A 112 6.59 -14.24 2.12
N SER A 113 7.43 -13.51 1.39
CA SER A 113 7.89 -13.94 0.06
C SER A 113 8.84 -15.12 0.11
N VAL A 114 9.71 -15.19 1.11
CA VAL A 114 10.57 -16.36 1.31
C VAL A 114 9.73 -17.58 1.73
N LEU A 115 8.77 -17.40 2.63
CA LEU A 115 7.98 -18.51 3.18
C LEU A 115 6.93 -19.06 2.19
N PHE A 116 6.26 -18.19 1.45
CA PHE A 116 5.09 -18.55 0.64
C PHE A 116 5.29 -18.38 -0.87
N LEU A 117 6.21 -17.53 -1.31
CA LEU A 117 6.48 -17.28 -2.75
C LEU A 117 7.76 -17.96 -3.25
N GLY A 118 8.52 -18.61 -2.36
CA GLY A 118 9.75 -19.34 -2.70
C GLY A 118 10.91 -18.43 -3.13
N GLU A 119 10.88 -17.15 -2.75
CA GLU A 119 11.98 -16.24 -3.07
C GLU A 119 13.26 -16.60 -2.32
N ALA A 120 14.40 -16.49 -3.01
CA ALA A 120 15.70 -16.66 -2.37
C ALA A 120 15.93 -15.59 -1.29
N PHE A 121 16.24 -16.05 -0.08
CA PHE A 121 16.75 -15.21 1.00
C PHE A 121 18.24 -14.96 0.77
N THR A 122 18.63 -13.69 0.70
CA THR A 122 20.02 -13.29 0.51
C THR A 122 20.44 -12.34 1.61
N LEU A 123 21.72 -12.40 2.01
CA LEU A 123 22.28 -11.51 3.02
C LEU A 123 22.20 -10.04 2.59
N GLN A 124 22.27 -9.77 1.29
CA GLN A 124 22.11 -8.45 0.71
C GLN A 124 20.69 -7.90 0.92
N LYS A 125 19.65 -8.70 0.65
CA LYS A 125 18.25 -8.30 0.93
C LYS A 125 18.06 -8.03 2.42
N LEU A 126 18.58 -8.90 3.30
CA LEU A 126 18.48 -8.72 4.74
C LEU A 126 19.17 -7.44 5.21
N ALA A 127 20.41 -7.19 4.78
CA ALA A 127 21.17 -6.00 5.14
C ALA A 127 20.47 -4.72 4.66
N GLY A 128 19.96 -4.71 3.43
CA GLY A 128 19.22 -3.57 2.89
C GLY A 128 17.98 -3.24 3.71
N ILE A 129 17.18 -4.25 4.08
CA ILE A 129 16.00 -4.03 4.91
C ILE A 129 16.38 -3.62 6.34
N ALA A 130 17.43 -4.21 6.92
CA ALA A 130 17.92 -3.80 8.24
C ALA A 130 18.33 -2.32 8.26
N LEU A 131 18.94 -1.81 7.20
CA LEU A 131 19.27 -0.38 7.07
C LEU A 131 18.01 0.49 6.95
N VAL A 132 17.00 0.07 6.16
CA VAL A 132 15.72 0.79 6.07
C VAL A 132 15.06 0.90 7.45
N VAL A 133 14.99 -0.22 8.17
CA VAL A 133 14.35 -0.29 9.49
C VAL A 133 15.15 0.48 10.52
N GLY A 134 16.48 0.36 10.51
CA GLY A 134 17.37 1.13 11.38
C GLY A 134 17.20 2.63 11.18
N GLY A 135 17.12 3.09 9.92
CA GLY A 135 16.85 4.50 9.60
C GLY A 135 15.51 4.99 10.14
N VAL A 136 14.47 4.15 10.10
CA VAL A 136 13.15 4.48 10.67
C VAL A 136 13.19 4.56 12.20
N VAL A 137 13.95 3.68 12.87
CA VAL A 137 14.11 3.73 14.33
C VAL A 137 14.71 5.05 14.81
N LEU A 138 15.60 5.66 14.02
CA LEU A 138 16.19 6.97 14.34
C LEU A 138 15.21 8.16 14.24
N LEU A 139 14.06 7.98 13.60
CA LEU A 139 13.03 9.03 13.47
C LEU A 139 12.05 9.05 14.66
N LYS A 140 12.22 8.14 15.62
CA LYS A 140 11.53 8.15 16.91
C LYS A 140 12.38 8.84 17.97
#